data_AF-A0A0D2VQZ7-F1
#
_entry.id   AF-A0A0D2VQZ7-F1
#
_cell.length_a   1.000
_cell.length_b   1.000
_cell.length_c   1.000
_cell.angle_alpha   90.00
_cell.angle_beta   90.00
_cell.angle_gamma   90.00
#
_symmetry.space_group_name_H-M   'P 1'
#
loop_
_entity.id
_entity.type
_entity.pdbx_description
1 polymer ?
#
loop_
_entity_poly.entity_id
_entity_poly.type
_entity_poly.pdbx_seq_one_letter_code
_entity_poly.pdbx_strand_id
1 'polypeptide(L)'
;MVLSEDERHLKELRLMLADPKNRNCCECGALYPQYANVMNGTFVCERCSDVLRDLSQRTKPVNTATFSATEVELLRTRGNRSAYKVWMGNWNPTEHPVPDAADTPRFRQFLRLKYIERKFYDPEAERTVDEYGGVGSVFANGKKTRIVSAPPQNSNTRRSWYEGITNRLRPSSSASQQARSLQYADNSRSERSSVSYSVAEVEDNASLGSNGTGDIPTLTWSAKVVDNVRKEDGAQAFVIDVATSLGGQHSVKRTYDEFFDFQCALLDHFPVEAGTTGQKRVIPYLPGKKVFMTARVLLERQKELNEYVQELSLLPEELRSWEKFQDFFCFGGS
;
A
#
# COMPACT_ATOMS: atom_id res chain seq x y z
N MET A 1 6.31 -2.84 35.10
CA MET A 1 5.19 -1.89 35.32
C MET A 1 4.12 -2.24 34.30
N VAL A 2 2.89 -2.54 34.73
CA VAL A 2 1.79 -2.90 33.83
C VAL A 2 1.25 -1.60 33.23
N LEU A 3 1.22 -1.49 31.89
CA LEU A 3 0.64 -0.32 31.21
C LEU A 3 -0.85 -0.23 31.55
N SER A 4 -1.34 0.99 31.76
CA SER A 4 -2.78 1.24 31.92
C SER A 4 -3.55 0.84 30.66
N GLU A 5 -4.85 0.60 30.80
CA GLU A 5 -5.71 0.23 29.66
C GLU A 5 -5.68 1.31 28.57
N ASP A 6 -5.70 2.58 28.97
CA ASP A 6 -5.61 3.72 28.05
C ASP A 6 -4.26 3.77 27.31
N GLU A 7 -3.16 3.48 27.99
CA GLU A 7 -1.83 3.40 27.35
C GLU A 7 -1.74 2.25 26.34
N ARG A 8 -2.37 1.11 26.63
CA ARG A 8 -2.45 -0.03 25.71
C ARG A 8 -3.26 0.33 24.47
N HIS A 9 -4.46 0.90 24.66
CA HIS A 9 -5.31 1.33 23.54
C HIS A 9 -4.63 2.38 22.68
N LEU A 10 -3.95 3.36 23.28
CA LEU A 10 -3.18 4.36 22.55
C LEU A 10 -2.04 3.73 21.72
N LYS A 11 -1.35 2.73 22.26
CA LYS A 11 -0.32 1.99 21.53
C LYS A 11 -0.91 1.27 20.31
N GLU A 12 -2.05 0.60 20.46
CA GLU A 12 -2.74 -0.06 19.35
C GLU A 12 -3.19 0.93 18.26
N LEU A 13 -3.78 2.06 18.65
CA LEU A 13 -4.19 3.11 17.71
C LEU A 13 -3.01 3.67 16.92
N ARG A 14 -1.85 3.85 17.56
CA ARG A 14 -0.62 4.29 16.88
C ARG A 14 -0.09 3.25 15.89
N LEU A 15 -0.16 1.97 16.25
CA LEU A 15 0.20 0.88 15.32
C LEU A 15 -0.74 0.85 14.12
N MET A 16 -2.05 1.06 14.33
CA MET A 16 -3.02 1.16 13.24
C MET A 16 -2.74 2.35 12.32
N LEU A 17 -2.37 3.52 12.86
CA LEU A 17 -2.00 4.71 12.06
C LEU A 17 -0.68 4.53 11.29
N ALA A 18 0.22 3.67 11.78
CA ALA A 18 1.45 3.32 11.08
C ALA A 18 1.22 2.39 9.88
N ASP A 19 0.13 1.60 9.87
CA ASP A 19 -0.26 0.74 8.75
C ASP A 19 -0.51 1.61 7.50
N PRO A 20 0.18 1.32 6.36
CA PRO A 20 -0.01 2.02 5.09
C PRO A 20 -1.48 2.20 4.68
N LYS A 21 -2.36 1.25 5.03
CA LYS A 21 -3.79 1.30 4.74
C LYS A 21 -4.52 2.46 5.43
N ASN A 22 -3.94 3.02 6.50
CA ASN A 22 -4.53 4.09 7.31
C ASN A 22 -3.69 5.38 7.29
N ARG A 23 -2.58 5.44 6.54
CA ARG A 23 -1.67 6.61 6.48
C ARG A 23 -2.29 7.84 5.83
N ASN A 24 -3.39 7.66 5.10
CA ASN A 24 -4.15 8.73 4.47
C ASN A 24 -5.52 8.85 5.11
N CYS A 25 -5.99 10.07 5.26
CA CYS A 25 -7.34 10.42 5.67
C CYS A 25 -8.36 9.69 4.79
N CYS A 26 -9.32 9.01 5.42
CA CYS A 26 -10.36 8.23 4.73
C CYS A 26 -11.28 9.09 3.84
N GLU A 27 -11.31 10.41 4.04
CA GLU A 27 -12.21 11.32 3.34
C GLU A 27 -11.50 12.11 2.23
N CYS A 28 -10.40 12.79 2.56
CA CYS A 28 -9.71 13.70 1.63
C CYS A 28 -8.32 13.23 1.20
N GLY A 29 -7.87 12.04 1.64
CA GLY A 29 -6.56 11.50 1.27
C GLY A 29 -5.35 12.23 1.89
N ALA A 30 -5.55 13.28 2.71
CA ALA A 30 -4.45 13.97 3.41
C ALA A 30 -3.63 13.00 4.27
N LEU A 31 -2.31 13.19 4.32
CA LEU A 31 -1.42 12.31 5.09
C LEU A 31 -1.61 12.48 6.60
N TYR A 32 -1.25 11.44 7.34
CA TYR A 32 -1.15 11.43 8.80
C TYR A 32 -2.45 11.83 9.50
N PRO A 33 -3.56 11.09 9.31
CA PRO A 33 -4.77 11.34 10.07
C PRO A 33 -4.51 11.22 11.58
N GLN A 34 -5.09 12.11 12.36
CA GLN A 34 -4.90 12.19 13.82
C GLN A 34 -6.21 11.98 14.61
N TYR A 35 -7.31 11.78 13.89
CA TYR A 35 -8.64 11.58 14.45
C TYR A 35 -9.18 10.23 13.99
N ALA A 36 -10.03 9.63 14.81
CA ALA A 36 -10.76 8.43 14.49
C ALA A 36 -12.26 8.72 14.47
N ASN A 37 -12.95 8.35 13.39
CA ASN A 37 -14.40 8.23 13.36
C ASN A 37 -14.79 6.86 13.92
N VAL A 38 -15.27 6.87 15.17
CA VAL A 38 -15.60 5.68 15.95
C VAL A 38 -16.99 5.12 15.65
N MET A 39 -17.72 5.70 14.69
CA MET A 39 -18.94 5.08 14.14
C MET A 39 -18.61 4.11 13.01
N ASN A 40 -17.64 4.48 12.17
CA ASN A 40 -17.33 3.76 10.93
C ASN A 40 -15.97 3.04 10.97
N GLY A 41 -15.22 3.17 12.07
CA GLY A 41 -13.90 2.55 12.22
C GLY A 41 -12.86 3.10 11.24
N THR A 42 -12.80 4.43 11.07
CA THR A 42 -11.88 5.08 10.12
C THR A 42 -11.00 6.14 10.78
N PHE A 43 -9.84 6.38 10.22
CA PHE A 43 -8.89 7.43 10.56
C PHE A 43 -9.00 8.60 9.57
N VAL A 44 -9.14 9.81 10.10
CA VAL A 44 -9.37 11.04 9.35
C VAL A 44 -8.48 12.18 9.86
N CYS A 45 -8.25 13.19 9.02
CA CYS A 45 -7.56 14.40 9.47
C CYS A 45 -8.49 15.30 10.31
N GLU A 46 -7.92 16.27 11.00
CA GLU A 46 -8.65 17.22 11.85
C GLU A 46 -9.79 17.91 11.11
N ARG A 47 -9.51 18.49 9.94
CA ARG A 47 -10.52 19.18 9.11
C ARG A 47 -11.70 18.28 8.75
N CYS A 48 -11.44 17.05 8.32
CA CYS A 48 -12.52 16.12 7.98
C CYS A 48 -13.28 15.68 9.23
N SER A 49 -12.63 15.63 10.39
CA SER A 49 -13.31 15.36 11.65
C SER A 49 -14.38 16.41 11.96
N ASP A 50 -14.12 17.69 11.67
CA ASP A 50 -15.08 18.78 11.87
C ASP A 50 -16.32 18.62 11.00
N VAL A 51 -16.11 18.41 9.70
CA VAL A 51 -17.19 18.20 8.73
C VAL A 51 -18.01 16.95 9.06
N LEU A 52 -17.37 15.90 9.60
CA LEU A 52 -18.04 14.69 10.03
C LEU A 52 -18.90 14.91 11.29
N ARG A 53 -18.44 15.67 12.28
CA ARG A 53 -19.24 16.05 13.47
C ARG A 53 -20.51 16.79 13.09
N ASP A 54 -20.36 17.65 12.09
CA ASP A 54 -21.38 18.42 11.40
C ASP A 54 -22.44 17.57 10.67
N LEU A 55 -22.14 16.30 10.42
CA LEU A 55 -23.03 15.26 9.87
C LEU A 55 -23.42 14.22 10.93
N SER A 56 -23.32 14.59 12.21
CA SER A 56 -23.62 13.73 13.35
C SER A 56 -22.81 12.43 13.39
N GLN A 57 -21.64 12.41 12.77
CA GLN A 57 -20.66 11.34 12.91
C GLN A 57 -19.80 11.61 14.16
N ARG A 58 -19.45 10.56 14.89
CA ARG A 58 -18.70 10.69 16.14
C ARG A 58 -17.21 10.51 15.89
N THR A 59 -16.44 11.57 16.09
CA THR A 59 -14.98 11.57 15.93
C THR A 59 -14.27 11.86 17.24
N LYS A 60 -13.08 11.26 17.43
CA LYS A 60 -12.23 11.43 18.61
C LYS A 60 -10.78 11.70 18.19
N PRO A 61 -10.06 12.65 18.83
CA PRO A 61 -8.62 12.79 18.63
C PRO A 61 -7.89 11.58 19.21
N VAL A 62 -6.99 10.97 18.43
CA VAL A 62 -6.36 9.69 18.79
C VAL A 62 -5.45 9.80 20.02
N ASN A 63 -4.73 10.91 20.17
CA ASN A 63 -3.73 11.06 21.23
C ASN A 63 -4.29 11.54 22.57
N THR A 64 -5.48 12.15 22.60
CA THR A 64 -5.99 12.86 23.79
C THR A 64 -7.34 12.36 24.30
N ALA A 65 -8.09 11.60 23.50
CA ALA A 65 -9.36 11.04 23.94
C ALA A 65 -9.21 9.61 24.47
N THR A 66 -10.08 9.24 25.39
CA THR A 66 -10.23 7.85 25.84
C THR A 66 -11.03 7.04 24.82
N PHE A 67 -10.54 5.84 24.51
CA PHE A 67 -11.19 4.88 23.62
C PHE A 67 -11.62 3.65 24.41
N SER A 68 -12.86 3.21 24.21
CA SER A 68 -13.32 1.95 24.76
C SER A 68 -12.72 0.77 23.98
N ALA A 69 -12.63 -0.40 24.60
CA ALA A 69 -12.17 -1.61 23.93
C ALA A 69 -12.97 -1.91 22.64
N THR A 70 -14.29 -1.68 22.64
CA THR A 70 -15.13 -1.85 21.46
C THR A 70 -14.77 -0.88 20.33
N GLU A 71 -14.40 0.37 20.66
CA GLU A 71 -14.00 1.35 19.65
C GLU A 71 -12.64 0.99 19.02
N VAL A 72 -11.68 0.55 19.85
CA VAL A 72 -10.37 0.08 19.37
C VAL A 72 -10.54 -1.14 18.48
N GLU A 73 -11.39 -2.08 18.89
CA GLU A 73 -11.73 -3.27 18.12
C GLU A 73 -12.37 -2.95 16.77
N LEU A 74 -13.31 -2.00 16.75
CA LEU A 74 -13.94 -1.54 15.50
C LEU A 74 -12.91 -0.92 14.54
N LEU A 75 -11.99 -0.09 15.06
CA LEU A 75 -10.94 0.52 14.26
C LEU A 75 -9.97 -0.53 13.70
N ARG A 76 -9.65 -1.55 14.50
CA ARG A 76 -8.76 -2.66 14.13
C ARG A 76 -9.35 -3.54 13.03
N THR A 77 -10.65 -3.82 13.10
CA THR A 77 -11.36 -4.72 12.18
C THR A 77 -11.80 -4.04 10.90
N ARG A 78 -12.15 -2.75 10.96
CA ARG A 78 -12.54 -1.96 9.78
C ARG A 78 -11.32 -1.30 9.12
N GLY A 79 -10.81 -0.21 9.69
CA GLY A 79 -9.78 0.62 9.08
C GLY A 79 -10.20 1.28 7.76
N ASN A 80 -9.36 2.17 7.24
CA ASN A 80 -9.70 3.02 6.09
C ASN A 80 -9.89 2.22 4.80
N ARG A 81 -9.08 1.19 4.59
CA ARG A 81 -9.19 0.34 3.39
C ARG A 81 -10.50 -0.44 3.33
N SER A 82 -10.97 -0.96 4.46
CA SER A 82 -12.24 -1.68 4.48
C SER A 82 -13.40 -0.71 4.34
N ALA A 83 -13.35 0.40 5.08
CA ALA A 83 -14.35 1.45 4.99
C ALA A 83 -14.49 2.00 3.56
N TYR A 84 -13.42 2.08 2.79
CA TYR A 84 -13.50 2.44 1.38
C TYR A 84 -14.35 1.43 0.58
N LYS A 85 -14.09 0.13 0.70
CA LYS A 85 -14.88 -0.90 -0.01
C LYS A 85 -16.36 -0.84 0.33
N VAL A 86 -16.67 -0.52 1.59
CA VAL A 86 -18.04 -0.41 2.09
C VAL A 86 -18.68 0.89 1.64
N TRP A 87 -18.11 2.03 2.02
CA TRP A 87 -18.75 3.33 1.89
C TRP A 87 -18.51 3.97 0.52
N MET A 88 -17.63 3.40 -0.30
CA MET A 88 -17.32 3.84 -1.66
C MET A 88 -17.39 2.66 -2.67
N GLY A 89 -17.99 1.53 -2.30
CA GLY A 89 -18.01 0.32 -3.13
C GLY A 89 -18.76 0.49 -4.45
N ASN A 90 -19.81 1.31 -4.44
CA ASN A 90 -20.63 1.65 -5.61
C ASN A 90 -20.36 3.07 -6.14
N TRP A 91 -19.27 3.70 -5.70
CA TRP A 91 -18.95 5.06 -6.12
C TRP A 91 -18.57 5.11 -7.61
N ASN A 92 -18.93 6.21 -8.29
CA ASN A 92 -18.45 6.50 -9.64
C ASN A 92 -17.76 7.88 -9.63
N PRO A 93 -16.44 7.96 -9.87
CA PRO A 93 -15.69 9.23 -9.84
C PRO A 93 -16.09 10.21 -10.94
N THR A 94 -16.67 9.73 -12.05
CA THR A 94 -17.10 10.58 -13.17
C THR A 94 -18.42 11.27 -12.85
N GLU A 95 -19.34 10.56 -12.21
CA GLU A 95 -20.66 11.11 -11.82
C GLU A 95 -20.57 11.93 -10.53
N HIS A 96 -19.70 11.52 -9.62
CA HIS A 96 -19.55 12.11 -8.30
C HIS A 96 -18.08 12.34 -7.97
N PRO A 97 -17.41 13.29 -8.62
CA PRO A 97 -16.02 13.61 -8.29
C PRO A 97 -15.92 14.07 -6.83
N VAL A 98 -14.82 13.70 -6.17
CA VAL A 98 -14.58 14.15 -4.79
C VAL A 98 -14.17 15.62 -4.84
N PRO A 99 -14.91 16.53 -4.16
CA PRO A 99 -14.53 17.94 -4.10
C PRO A 99 -13.24 18.13 -3.31
N ASP A 100 -12.52 19.23 -3.56
CA ASP A 100 -11.43 19.65 -2.69
C ASP A 100 -11.97 19.86 -1.27
N ALA A 101 -11.28 19.33 -0.26
CA ALA A 101 -11.62 19.51 1.15
C ALA A 101 -11.49 20.97 1.62
N ALA A 102 -10.88 21.86 0.82
CA ALA A 102 -10.95 23.31 1.02
C ALA A 102 -12.31 23.91 0.63
N ASP A 103 -13.05 23.29 -0.29
CA ASP A 103 -14.44 23.65 -0.62
C ASP A 103 -15.39 22.96 0.36
N THR A 104 -15.38 23.44 1.61
CA THR A 104 -16.14 22.84 2.72
C THR A 104 -17.62 22.61 2.39
N PRO A 105 -18.37 23.52 1.75
CA PRO A 105 -19.77 23.27 1.38
C PRO A 105 -19.94 22.08 0.44
N ARG A 106 -19.17 22.01 -0.66
CA ARG A 106 -19.27 20.89 -1.61
C ARG A 106 -18.77 19.59 -1.00
N PHE A 107 -17.68 19.63 -0.26
CA PHE A 107 -17.13 18.47 0.42
C PHE A 107 -18.10 17.91 1.47
N ARG A 108 -18.74 18.78 2.26
CA ARG A 108 -19.82 18.40 3.19
C ARG A 108 -20.98 17.73 2.47
N GLN A 109 -21.41 18.28 1.33
CA GLN A 109 -22.48 17.67 0.53
C GLN A 109 -22.06 16.28 0.02
N PHE A 110 -20.83 16.11 -0.43
CA PHE A 110 -20.30 14.81 -0.83
C PHE A 110 -20.32 13.79 0.33
N LEU A 111 -19.89 14.20 1.53
CA LEU A 111 -19.93 13.34 2.72
C LEU A 111 -21.37 13.02 3.17
N ARG A 112 -22.32 13.93 2.95
CA ARG A 112 -23.76 13.65 3.15
C ARG A 112 -24.25 12.54 2.22
N LEU A 113 -23.90 12.60 0.93
CA LEU A 113 -24.20 11.52 -0.02
C LEU A 113 -23.60 10.19 0.42
N LYS A 114 -22.35 10.20 0.91
CA LYS A 114 -21.62 9.01 1.36
C LYS A 114 -22.24 8.37 2.61
N TYR A 115 -22.48 9.15 3.67
CA TYR A 115 -22.82 8.60 5.00
C TYR A 115 -24.29 8.70 5.38
N ILE A 116 -24.99 9.75 4.92
CA ILE A 116 -26.40 9.98 5.29
C ILE A 116 -27.32 9.34 4.27
N GLU A 117 -27.11 9.64 3.00
CA GLU A 117 -27.92 9.09 1.90
C GLU A 117 -27.41 7.70 1.46
N ARG A 118 -26.21 7.32 1.92
CA ARG A 118 -25.56 6.02 1.64
C ARG A 118 -25.47 5.72 0.14
N LYS A 119 -25.33 6.75 -0.68
CA LYS A 119 -25.40 6.67 -2.14
C LYS A 119 -24.36 5.73 -2.74
N PHE A 120 -23.19 5.64 -2.12
CA PHE A 120 -22.06 4.83 -2.60
C PHE A 120 -21.85 3.54 -1.79
N TYR A 121 -22.72 3.29 -0.82
CA TYR A 121 -22.61 2.18 0.12
C TYR A 121 -22.84 0.84 -0.58
N ASP A 122 -21.98 -0.14 -0.31
CA ASP A 122 -22.10 -1.52 -0.77
C ASP A 122 -22.48 -2.44 0.40
N PRO A 123 -23.74 -2.93 0.47
CA PRO A 123 -24.19 -3.83 1.53
C PRO A 123 -23.56 -5.22 1.45
N GLU A 124 -23.10 -5.65 0.27
CA GLU A 124 -22.41 -6.93 0.13
C GLU A 124 -20.99 -6.81 0.68
N ALA A 125 -20.30 -5.72 0.37
CA ALA A 125 -19.00 -5.44 0.97
C ALA A 125 -19.10 -5.43 2.50
N GLU A 126 -20.10 -4.75 3.08
CA GLU A 126 -20.33 -4.74 4.54
C GLU A 126 -20.42 -6.14 5.15
N ARG A 127 -21.25 -7.03 4.55
CA ARG A 127 -21.43 -8.42 5.04
C ARG A 127 -20.12 -9.19 5.07
N THR A 128 -19.28 -9.01 4.05
CA THR A 128 -17.99 -9.69 3.98
C THR A 128 -16.97 -9.17 5.00
N VAL A 129 -17.13 -7.93 5.50
CA VAL A 129 -16.27 -7.40 6.57
C VAL A 129 -16.66 -7.98 7.93
N ASP A 130 -17.96 -8.14 8.18
CA ASP A 130 -18.48 -8.66 9.45
C ASP A 130 -18.16 -10.16 9.66
N GLU A 131 -18.07 -10.95 8.58
CA GLU A 131 -17.75 -12.38 8.63
C GLU A 131 -16.31 -12.69 9.10
N TYR A 132 -15.38 -11.72 8.98
CA TYR A 132 -13.98 -11.84 9.44
C TYR A 132 -13.64 -10.94 10.63
N GLY A 133 -14.56 -10.06 11.02
CA GLY A 133 -14.33 -8.99 12.00
C GLY A 133 -15.07 -9.15 13.34
N GLY A 134 -15.89 -10.18 13.54
CA GLY A 134 -16.34 -10.57 14.89
C GLY A 134 -17.04 -9.52 15.75
N VAL A 135 -17.56 -8.43 15.18
CA VAL A 135 -18.44 -7.49 15.89
C VAL A 135 -19.68 -7.29 15.03
N GLY A 136 -20.77 -7.96 15.42
CA GLY A 136 -22.07 -7.75 14.79
C GLY A 136 -22.41 -6.27 14.84
N SER A 137 -22.67 -5.68 13.67
CA SER A 137 -23.20 -4.33 13.56
C SER A 137 -24.38 -4.15 14.53
N VAL A 138 -24.31 -3.13 15.40
CA VAL A 138 -25.36 -2.74 16.36
C VAL A 138 -26.58 -2.12 15.64
N PHE A 139 -26.66 -2.23 14.31
CA PHE A 139 -27.77 -1.72 13.53
C PHE A 139 -28.32 -2.79 12.58
N ALA A 140 -29.11 -3.73 13.11
CA ALA A 140 -29.97 -4.56 12.27
C ALA A 140 -31.25 -4.98 13.02
N ASN A 141 -32.36 -4.30 12.71
CA ASN A 141 -33.69 -4.85 12.93
C ASN A 141 -33.92 -6.00 11.93
N GLY A 142 -34.02 -7.22 12.46
CA GLY A 142 -34.96 -8.24 11.98
C GLY A 142 -34.60 -9.11 10.77
N LYS A 143 -34.54 -10.42 11.07
CA LYS A 143 -34.76 -11.62 10.21
C LYS A 143 -33.56 -12.14 9.40
N LYS A 144 -32.95 -13.20 9.95
CA LYS A 144 -32.01 -14.11 9.28
C LYS A 144 -32.78 -15.05 8.34
N THR A 145 -32.42 -15.05 7.07
CA THR A 145 -32.66 -16.20 6.17
C THR A 145 -31.34 -16.60 5.52
N ARG A 146 -31.12 -17.91 5.45
CA ARG A 146 -29.88 -18.56 5.04
C ARG A 146 -30.09 -19.05 3.61
N ILE A 147 -29.34 -18.51 2.64
CA ILE A 147 -29.26 -19.07 1.29
C ILE A 147 -27.78 -19.11 0.89
N VAL A 148 -27.31 -20.32 0.63
CA VAL A 148 -25.98 -20.61 0.08
C VAL A 148 -26.06 -20.45 -1.43
N SER A 149 -25.24 -19.58 -2.02
CA SER A 149 -24.96 -19.55 -3.46
C SER A 149 -23.57 -18.95 -3.70
N ALA A 150 -22.73 -19.67 -4.43
CA ALA A 150 -21.37 -19.23 -4.77
C ALA A 150 -21.39 -17.96 -5.65
N PRO A 151 -20.50 -16.97 -5.41
CA PRO A 151 -20.43 -15.78 -6.25
C PRO A 151 -19.62 -16.01 -7.54
N PRO A 152 -19.96 -15.33 -8.64
CA PRO A 152 -19.34 -15.55 -9.95
C PRO A 152 -17.91 -15.00 -10.00
N GLN A 153 -17.06 -15.71 -10.73
CA GLN A 153 -15.66 -15.38 -10.95
C GLN A 153 -15.51 -14.22 -11.93
N ASN A 154 -15.16 -13.02 -11.44
CA ASN A 154 -14.38 -12.03 -12.19
C ASN A 154 -13.78 -10.98 -11.23
N SER A 155 -12.52 -11.16 -10.81
CA SER A 155 -11.89 -10.42 -9.70
C SER A 155 -10.70 -9.54 -10.10
N ASN A 156 -10.41 -9.40 -11.40
CA ASN A 156 -9.25 -8.63 -11.87
C ASN A 156 -9.49 -7.11 -12.00
N THR A 157 -10.73 -6.63 -11.94
CA THR A 157 -11.05 -5.19 -12.10
C THR A 157 -11.09 -4.37 -10.81
N ARG A 158 -10.99 -4.98 -9.61
CA ARG A 158 -11.18 -4.28 -8.33
C ARG A 158 -9.89 -3.90 -7.59
N ARG A 159 -8.72 -4.47 -7.93
CA ARG A 159 -7.44 -4.19 -7.24
C ARG A 159 -6.75 -2.90 -7.70
N SER A 160 -6.77 -2.59 -9.00
CA SER A 160 -6.26 -1.32 -9.56
C SER A 160 -7.04 -0.07 -9.10
N TRP A 161 -8.21 -0.28 -8.49
CA TRP A 161 -9.17 0.78 -8.17
C TRP A 161 -8.79 1.57 -6.90
N TYR A 162 -8.33 0.92 -5.84
CA TYR A 162 -8.01 1.57 -4.55
C TYR A 162 -6.77 2.49 -4.63
N GLU A 163 -5.68 2.02 -5.26
CA GLU A 163 -4.44 2.82 -5.45
C GLU A 163 -4.63 3.96 -6.44
N GLY A 164 -5.44 3.77 -7.49
CA GLY A 164 -5.82 4.85 -8.39
C GLY A 164 -6.68 5.92 -7.73
N ILE A 165 -7.33 5.64 -6.59
CA ILE A 165 -8.30 6.55 -5.97
C ILE A 165 -7.72 7.32 -4.79
N THR A 166 -6.85 6.72 -3.96
CA THR A 166 -6.07 7.50 -2.98
C THR A 166 -5.23 8.59 -3.64
N ASN A 167 -4.70 8.31 -4.84
CA ASN A 167 -4.02 9.30 -5.67
C ASN A 167 -4.96 10.37 -6.28
N ARG A 168 -6.25 10.05 -6.52
CA ARG A 168 -7.27 11.00 -7.03
C ARG A 168 -7.94 11.86 -5.97
N LEU A 169 -7.92 11.44 -4.70
CA LEU A 169 -8.40 12.23 -3.56
C LEU A 169 -7.41 13.33 -3.14
N ARG A 170 -6.17 13.29 -3.64
CA ARG A 170 -5.12 14.27 -3.32
C ARG A 170 -5.39 15.60 -4.05
N PRO A 171 -5.54 16.74 -3.33
CA PRO A 171 -5.69 18.03 -3.98
C PRO A 171 -4.43 18.40 -4.78
N SER A 172 -4.60 19.02 -5.95
CA SER A 172 -3.53 19.49 -6.83
C SER A 172 -2.87 20.80 -6.37
N SER A 173 -3.08 21.25 -5.13
CA SER A 173 -2.60 22.55 -4.67
C SER A 173 -1.15 22.52 -4.13
N SER A 174 -0.41 23.56 -4.52
CA SER A 174 0.99 23.88 -4.18
C SER A 174 1.32 23.96 -2.68
N ALA A 175 0.32 23.86 -1.79
CA ALA A 175 0.50 23.85 -0.34
C ALA A 175 1.29 22.63 0.18
N SER A 176 1.37 21.55 -0.60
CA SER A 176 2.10 20.34 -0.22
C SER A 176 3.63 20.49 -0.27
N GLN A 177 4.15 21.53 -0.94
CA GLN A 177 5.59 21.76 -1.06
C GLN A 177 6.19 22.49 0.15
N GLN A 178 5.41 23.33 0.85
CA GLN A 178 5.91 24.08 2.01
C GLN A 178 6.08 23.24 3.28
N ALA A 179 5.43 22.08 3.37
CA ALA A 179 5.60 21.16 4.50
C ALA A 179 6.93 20.37 4.46
N ARG A 180 7.66 20.39 3.32
CA ARG A 180 8.98 19.73 3.20
C ARG A 180 10.13 20.56 3.79
N SER A 181 9.92 21.85 4.05
CA SER A 181 11.02 22.79 4.34
C SER A 181 11.33 23.00 5.84
N LEU A 182 10.58 22.39 6.76
CA LEU A 182 10.72 22.65 8.21
C LEU A 182 11.21 21.44 9.05
N GLN A 183 11.78 20.42 8.42
CA GLN A 183 12.29 19.24 9.14
C GLN A 183 13.80 18.97 9.08
N TYR A 184 14.60 19.89 8.53
CA TYR A 184 16.06 19.79 8.60
C TYR A 184 16.71 21.15 8.89
N ALA A 185 16.56 21.60 10.13
CA ALA A 185 17.46 22.55 10.75
C ALA A 185 17.56 22.17 12.23
N ASP A 186 18.54 21.34 12.59
CA ASP A 186 19.63 21.81 13.44
C ASP A 186 20.72 20.73 13.66
N ASN A 187 21.93 21.26 13.74
CA ASN A 187 23.12 20.78 14.47
C ASN A 187 24.28 20.04 13.78
N SER A 188 25.39 20.81 13.75
CA SER A 188 26.84 20.47 13.79
C SER A 188 27.44 19.59 12.68
N ARG A 189 28.21 20.11 11.71
CA ARG A 189 29.51 20.82 11.74
C ARG A 189 30.73 19.92 12.03
N SER A 190 31.44 19.52 10.97
CA SER A 190 32.91 19.50 10.83
C SER A 190 33.25 19.21 9.35
N GLU A 191 33.67 20.25 8.60
CA GLU A 191 35.06 20.47 8.11
C GLU A 191 35.48 19.48 6.99
N ARG A 192 35.46 19.93 5.73
CA ARG A 192 36.65 20.35 4.92
C ARG A 192 37.34 19.11 4.30
N SER A 193 37.43 18.92 2.98
CA SER A 193 38.05 19.77 1.97
C SER A 193 37.63 19.39 0.55
N SER A 194 37.60 20.43 -0.28
CA SER A 194 37.56 20.48 -1.75
C SER A 194 38.69 19.70 -2.44
N VAL A 195 38.37 19.02 -3.56
CA VAL A 195 39.18 19.05 -4.79
C VAL A 195 38.25 18.91 -6.01
N SER A 196 38.25 19.93 -6.86
CA SER A 196 37.72 19.96 -8.23
C SER A 196 38.72 19.34 -9.21
N TYR A 197 38.29 18.74 -10.32
CA TYR A 197 38.83 19.04 -11.66
C TYR A 197 37.95 18.46 -12.78
N SER A 198 38.11 19.07 -13.95
CA SER A 198 37.22 19.13 -15.10
C SER A 198 37.53 18.14 -16.24
N VAL A 199 36.53 18.04 -17.11
CA VAL A 199 36.36 17.36 -18.41
C VAL A 199 37.57 17.38 -19.36
N ALA A 200 37.74 16.29 -20.12
CA ALA A 200 38.32 16.34 -21.47
C ALA A 200 37.59 15.36 -22.41
N GLU A 201 37.06 15.91 -23.49
CA GLU A 201 36.59 15.20 -24.69
C GLU A 201 37.78 14.80 -25.56
N VAL A 202 37.70 13.63 -26.22
CA VAL A 202 38.49 13.35 -27.43
C VAL A 202 37.66 12.46 -28.36
N GLU A 203 37.32 13.00 -29.53
CA GLU A 203 36.90 12.24 -30.70
C GLU A 203 38.14 11.98 -31.59
N ASP A 204 38.30 10.76 -32.12
CA ASP A 204 38.51 10.54 -33.56
C ASP A 204 38.55 9.03 -33.92
N ASN A 205 37.47 8.62 -34.59
CA ASN A 205 37.34 7.81 -35.81
C ASN A 205 38.44 6.81 -36.24
N ALA A 206 38.06 5.53 -36.42
CA ALA A 206 38.41 4.70 -37.60
C ALA A 206 37.69 3.33 -37.57
N SER A 207 37.14 2.95 -38.72
CA SER A 207 36.45 1.69 -39.00
C SER A 207 37.36 0.67 -39.71
N LEU A 208 37.19 -0.63 -39.40
CA LEU A 208 37.09 -1.78 -40.33
C LEU A 208 37.42 -3.13 -39.63
N GLY A 209 36.49 -4.08 -39.68
CA GLY A 209 36.81 -5.45 -40.10
C GLY A 209 36.97 -6.59 -39.08
N SER A 210 35.86 -7.31 -38.86
CA SER A 210 35.73 -8.78 -38.78
C SER A 210 35.92 -9.56 -37.47
N ASN A 211 34.81 -10.21 -37.09
CA ASN A 211 34.64 -11.57 -36.59
C ASN A 211 35.49 -12.05 -35.40
N GLY A 212 34.94 -11.83 -34.21
CA GLY A 212 35.05 -12.75 -33.09
C GLY A 212 33.68 -12.87 -32.43
N THR A 213 33.04 -14.03 -32.58
CA THR A 213 31.94 -14.45 -31.72
C THR A 213 32.51 -14.69 -30.33
N GLY A 214 32.72 -13.61 -29.58
CA GLY A 214 32.97 -13.65 -28.16
C GLY A 214 31.63 -13.40 -27.49
N ASP A 215 31.06 -14.45 -26.90
CA ASP A 215 29.93 -14.34 -26.00
C ASP A 215 30.17 -13.16 -25.06
N ILE A 216 29.34 -12.11 -25.20
CA ILE A 216 29.22 -11.10 -24.15
C ILE A 216 28.81 -11.90 -22.92
N PRO A 217 29.52 -11.79 -21.78
CA PRO A 217 29.08 -12.46 -20.58
C PRO A 217 27.77 -11.79 -20.18
N THR A 218 26.64 -12.35 -20.61
CA THR A 218 25.32 -11.94 -20.16
C THR A 218 25.33 -12.17 -18.65
N LEU A 219 25.41 -11.08 -17.89
CA LEU A 219 25.31 -11.09 -16.44
C LEU A 219 23.89 -11.55 -16.06
N THR A 220 23.73 -12.87 -16.00
CA THR A 220 22.45 -13.54 -15.73
C THR A 220 22.22 -13.62 -14.24
N TRP A 221 21.99 -12.47 -13.61
CA TRP A 221 21.36 -12.44 -12.29
C TRP A 221 20.02 -13.19 -12.37
N SER A 222 19.75 -14.07 -11.41
CA SER A 222 18.51 -14.84 -11.37
C SER A 222 18.00 -15.00 -9.95
N ALA A 223 16.68 -15.09 -9.80
CA ALA A 223 16.05 -15.37 -8.54
C ALA A 223 14.95 -16.44 -8.69
N LYS A 224 14.75 -17.24 -7.64
CA LYS A 224 13.73 -18.30 -7.59
C LYS A 224 13.18 -18.45 -6.17
N VAL A 225 11.88 -18.72 -6.06
CA VAL A 225 11.25 -18.99 -4.76
C VAL A 225 11.32 -20.49 -4.49
N VAL A 226 12.12 -20.90 -3.51
CA VAL A 226 12.45 -22.31 -3.26
C VAL A 226 11.66 -22.93 -2.11
N ASP A 227 11.21 -22.12 -1.15
CA ASP A 227 10.51 -22.63 0.03
C ASP A 227 9.60 -21.56 0.67
N ASN A 228 8.87 -21.93 1.72
CA ASN A 228 8.15 -21.04 2.61
C ASN A 228 8.43 -21.38 4.07
N VAL A 229 8.59 -20.36 4.90
CA VAL A 229 8.92 -20.47 6.32
C VAL A 229 8.01 -19.56 7.13
N ARG A 230 7.66 -19.99 8.34
CA ARG A 230 7.01 -19.11 9.32
C ARG A 230 8.08 -18.32 10.08
N LYS A 231 8.02 -16.99 10.01
CA LYS A 231 8.84 -16.06 10.79
C LYS A 231 8.47 -16.12 12.28
N GLU A 232 9.34 -15.59 13.15
CA GLU A 232 9.15 -15.56 14.61
C GLU A 232 7.88 -14.81 15.03
N ASP A 233 7.49 -13.79 14.27
CA ASP A 233 6.25 -13.01 14.42
C ASP A 233 4.98 -13.77 13.99
N GLY A 234 5.12 -15.03 13.53
CA GLY A 234 4.04 -15.86 13.02
C GLY A 234 3.67 -15.62 11.56
N ALA A 235 4.29 -14.65 10.88
CA ALA A 235 4.05 -14.36 9.49
C ALA A 235 4.60 -15.46 8.57
N GLN A 236 3.90 -15.75 7.48
CA GLN A 236 4.37 -16.67 6.45
C GLN A 236 5.23 -15.91 5.42
N ALA A 237 6.47 -16.36 5.27
CA ALA A 237 7.48 -15.78 4.38
C ALA A 237 7.94 -16.81 3.35
N PHE A 238 8.34 -16.33 2.18
CA PHE A 238 8.85 -17.13 1.08
C PHE A 238 10.37 -16.96 1.00
N VAL A 239 11.07 -18.09 0.84
CA VAL A 239 12.53 -18.12 0.70
C VAL A 239 12.86 -17.95 -0.78
N ILE A 240 13.59 -16.88 -1.08
CA ILE A 240 14.02 -16.53 -2.42
C ILE A 240 15.53 -16.78 -2.51
N ASP A 241 15.95 -17.71 -3.35
CA ASP A 241 17.35 -17.87 -3.70
C ASP A 241 17.69 -16.89 -4.82
N VAL A 242 18.77 -16.16 -4.64
CA VAL A 242 19.30 -15.18 -5.59
C VAL A 242 20.71 -15.61 -5.98
N ALA A 243 20.95 -15.73 -7.27
CA ALA A 243 22.25 -16.05 -7.85
C ALA A 243 22.74 -14.88 -8.70
N THR A 244 23.96 -14.44 -8.42
CA THR A 244 24.64 -13.37 -9.15
C THR A 244 25.65 -13.97 -10.13
N SER A 245 25.97 -13.23 -11.18
CA SER A 245 26.94 -13.62 -12.21
C SER A 245 28.36 -13.85 -11.69
N LEU A 246 28.70 -13.30 -10.52
CA LEU A 246 29.99 -13.44 -9.86
C LEU A 246 30.09 -14.70 -8.98
N GLY A 247 29.10 -15.61 -9.06
CA GLY A 247 29.06 -16.85 -8.28
C GLY A 247 28.55 -16.67 -6.84
N GLY A 248 28.16 -15.45 -6.46
CA GLY A 248 27.51 -15.20 -5.18
C GLY A 248 26.08 -15.73 -5.20
N GLN A 249 25.77 -16.65 -4.30
CA GLN A 249 24.42 -17.15 -4.05
C GLN A 249 24.04 -16.85 -2.61
N HIS A 250 22.87 -16.27 -2.40
CA HIS A 250 22.31 -16.03 -1.09
C HIS A 250 20.79 -16.21 -1.12
N SER A 251 20.19 -16.35 0.07
CA SER A 251 18.75 -16.50 0.19
C SER A 251 18.18 -15.39 1.06
N VAL A 252 17.07 -14.80 0.61
CA VAL A 252 16.32 -13.79 1.38
C VAL A 252 14.92 -14.30 1.69
N LYS A 253 14.34 -13.85 2.81
CA LYS A 253 12.98 -14.22 3.24
C LYS A 253 12.05 -13.03 3.08
N ARG A 254 10.99 -13.18 2.30
CA ARG A 254 10.00 -12.12 2.06
C ARG A 254 8.59 -12.63 2.26
N THR A 255 7.84 -11.93 3.09
CA THR A 255 6.39 -12.09 3.24
C THR A 255 5.67 -11.58 1.99
N TYR A 256 4.45 -12.05 1.76
CA TYR A 256 3.66 -11.56 0.65
C TYR A 256 3.39 -10.04 0.72
N ASP A 257 3.30 -9.48 1.94
CA ASP A 257 3.11 -8.05 2.11
C ASP A 257 4.39 -7.27 1.72
N GLU A 258 5.59 -7.82 1.98
CA GLU A 258 6.84 -7.25 1.46
C GLU A 258 6.92 -7.30 -0.09
N PHE A 259 6.46 -8.39 -0.72
CA PHE A 259 6.34 -8.46 -2.19
C PHE A 259 5.41 -7.38 -2.74
N PHE A 260 4.30 -7.13 -2.04
CA PHE A 260 3.32 -6.12 -2.41
C PHE A 260 3.90 -4.71 -2.30
N ASP A 261 4.55 -4.39 -1.18
CA ASP A 261 5.19 -3.08 -0.96
C ASP A 261 6.28 -2.81 -2.00
N PHE A 262 7.10 -3.82 -2.31
CA PHE A 262 8.09 -3.75 -3.38
C PHE A 262 7.45 -3.49 -4.74
N GLN A 263 6.41 -4.24 -5.11
CA GLN A 263 5.70 -4.06 -6.38
C GLN A 263 5.13 -2.64 -6.51
N CYS A 264 4.52 -2.10 -5.45
CA CYS A 264 4.00 -0.74 -5.43
C CYS A 264 5.11 0.28 -5.66
N ALA A 265 6.23 0.14 -4.94
CA ALA A 265 7.37 1.03 -5.09
C ALA A 265 7.96 0.96 -6.52
N LEU A 266 8.03 -0.24 -7.11
CA LEU A 266 8.52 -0.46 -8.46
C LEU A 266 7.64 0.23 -9.51
N LEU A 267 6.31 0.14 -9.38
CA LEU A 267 5.36 0.77 -10.31
C LEU A 267 5.35 2.31 -10.19
N ASP A 268 5.53 2.84 -8.98
CA ASP A 268 5.60 4.29 -8.73
C ASP A 268 6.89 4.90 -9.29
N HIS A 269 8.02 4.18 -9.15
CA HIS A 269 9.32 4.66 -9.62
C HIS A 269 9.49 4.54 -11.14
N PHE A 270 8.88 3.53 -11.76
CA PHE A 270 8.97 3.24 -13.20
C PHE A 270 7.59 3.30 -13.88
N PRO A 271 6.97 4.50 -13.96
CA PRO A 271 5.60 4.64 -14.42
C PRO A 271 5.43 4.32 -15.92
N VAL A 272 6.47 4.45 -16.73
CA VAL A 272 6.46 4.13 -18.17
C VAL A 272 6.41 2.60 -18.35
N GLU A 273 7.29 1.90 -17.65
CA GLU A 273 7.43 0.44 -17.66
C GLU A 273 6.26 -0.26 -16.96
N ALA A 274 5.61 0.45 -16.03
CA ALA A 274 4.33 0.06 -15.44
C ALA A 274 3.15 0.17 -16.43
N GLY A 275 3.35 0.82 -17.58
CA GLY A 275 2.32 1.05 -18.61
C GLY A 275 1.37 2.20 -18.29
N THR A 276 1.71 3.08 -17.35
CA THR A 276 0.86 4.19 -16.90
C THR A 276 0.80 5.33 -17.93
N THR A 277 1.81 5.42 -18.80
CA THR A 277 1.92 6.46 -19.85
C THR A 277 1.33 6.04 -21.20
N GLY A 278 0.62 4.92 -21.26
CA GLY A 278 0.07 4.36 -22.50
C GLY A 278 1.03 3.45 -23.28
N GLN A 279 2.27 3.30 -22.81
CA GLN A 279 3.22 2.30 -23.30
C GLN A 279 2.86 0.89 -22.79
N LYS A 280 3.30 -0.16 -23.51
CA LYS A 280 3.07 -1.55 -23.10
C LYS A 280 3.81 -1.82 -21.79
N ARG A 281 3.06 -2.25 -20.76
CA ARG A 281 3.62 -2.65 -19.46
C ARG A 281 4.62 -3.80 -19.64
N VAL A 282 5.81 -3.64 -19.05
CA VAL A 282 6.88 -4.66 -19.00
C VAL A 282 7.10 -5.20 -17.58
N ILE A 283 6.73 -4.44 -16.55
CA ILE A 283 6.80 -4.91 -15.16
C ILE A 283 5.75 -6.01 -14.96
N PRO A 284 6.11 -7.20 -14.47
CA PRO A 284 5.16 -8.30 -14.28
C PRO A 284 4.09 -7.97 -13.25
N TYR A 285 3.01 -8.76 -13.23
CA TYR A 285 1.93 -8.58 -12.28
C TYR A 285 2.17 -9.47 -11.06
N LEU A 286 2.28 -8.86 -9.87
CA LEU A 286 2.31 -9.64 -8.63
C LEU A 286 1.02 -10.49 -8.49
N PRO A 287 1.14 -11.82 -8.28
CA PRO A 287 0.00 -12.70 -8.10
C PRO A 287 -0.91 -12.24 -6.97
N GLY A 288 -2.21 -12.12 -7.22
CA GLY A 288 -3.15 -11.49 -6.30
C GLY A 288 -3.29 -12.21 -4.96
N LYS A 289 -3.40 -11.48 -3.84
CA LYS A 289 -3.55 -12.03 -2.47
C LYS A 289 -4.66 -13.09 -2.38
N LYS A 290 -4.31 -14.32 -1.99
CA LYS A 290 -5.26 -15.40 -1.68
C LYS A 290 -5.80 -15.19 -0.26
N VAL A 291 -7.12 -15.34 -0.09
CA VAL A 291 -7.83 -14.92 1.14
C VAL A 291 -7.68 -15.94 2.28
N PHE A 292 -7.30 -17.19 1.97
CA PHE A 292 -7.09 -18.26 2.93
C PHE A 292 -5.74 -18.94 2.72
N MET A 293 -4.92 -19.05 3.76
CA MET A 293 -3.61 -19.71 3.69
C MET A 293 -3.68 -21.12 4.26
N THR A 294 -4.32 -22.04 3.51
CA THR A 294 -4.18 -23.48 3.78
C THR A 294 -2.86 -23.99 3.21
N ALA A 295 -2.37 -25.16 3.64
CA ALA A 295 -1.14 -25.76 3.10
C ALA A 295 -1.17 -25.89 1.57
N ARG A 296 -2.33 -26.21 0.98
CA ARG A 296 -2.52 -26.28 -0.47
C ARG A 296 -2.41 -24.92 -1.15
N VAL A 297 -2.96 -23.88 -0.54
CA VAL A 297 -2.89 -22.50 -1.08
C VAL A 297 -1.48 -21.93 -0.94
N LEU A 298 -0.73 -22.32 0.09
CA LEU A 298 0.68 -21.95 0.26
C LEU A 298 1.57 -22.52 -0.87
N LEU A 299 1.38 -23.78 -1.25
CA LEU A 299 2.11 -24.39 -2.36
C LEU A 299 1.78 -23.74 -3.71
N GLU A 300 0.49 -23.49 -3.97
CA GLU A 300 0.06 -22.76 -5.18
C GLU A 300 0.66 -21.35 -5.20
N ARG A 301 0.68 -20.70 -4.03
CA ARG A 301 1.25 -19.36 -3.87
C ARG A 301 2.75 -19.32 -4.10
N GLN A 302 3.49 -20.32 -3.63
CA GLN A 302 4.91 -20.44 -3.88
C GLN A 302 5.20 -20.52 -5.37
N LYS A 303 4.43 -21.33 -6.11
CA LYS A 303 4.57 -21.45 -7.58
C LYS A 303 4.31 -20.11 -8.28
N GLU A 304 3.21 -19.45 -7.93
CA GLU A 304 2.86 -18.13 -8.49
C GLU A 304 3.95 -17.08 -8.22
N LEU A 305 4.48 -17.04 -6.99
CA LEU A 305 5.54 -16.09 -6.63
C LEU A 305 6.88 -16.44 -7.30
N ASN A 306 7.16 -17.72 -7.52
CA ASN A 306 8.32 -18.14 -8.28
C ASN A 306 8.26 -17.63 -9.73
N GLU A 307 7.12 -17.80 -10.40
CA GLU A 307 6.91 -17.29 -11.77
C GLU A 307 7.12 -15.76 -11.81
N TYR A 308 6.53 -15.03 -10.86
CA TYR A 308 6.71 -13.59 -10.73
C TYR A 308 8.17 -13.16 -10.55
N VAL A 309 8.92 -13.83 -9.65
CA VAL A 309 10.33 -13.51 -9.40
C VAL A 309 11.23 -13.85 -10.59
N GLN A 310 10.91 -14.92 -11.32
CA GLN A 310 11.61 -15.26 -12.56
C GLN A 310 11.37 -14.20 -13.63
N GLU A 311 10.14 -13.70 -13.80
CA GLU A 311 9.84 -12.60 -14.72
C GLU A 311 10.58 -11.30 -14.33
N LEU A 312 10.67 -10.99 -13.03
CA LEU A 312 11.47 -9.86 -12.54
C LEU A 312 12.96 -9.98 -12.88
N SER A 313 13.48 -11.21 -12.94
CA SER A 313 14.88 -11.46 -13.29
C SER A 313 15.19 -11.12 -14.75
N LEU A 314 14.16 -11.06 -15.60
CA LEU A 314 14.27 -10.71 -17.02
C LEU A 314 14.13 -9.20 -17.29
N LEU A 315 13.88 -8.40 -16.26
CA LEU A 315 13.75 -6.95 -16.43
C LEU A 315 15.07 -6.30 -16.87
N PRO A 316 15.01 -5.16 -17.57
CA PRO A 316 16.19 -4.39 -17.96
C PRO A 316 17.10 -4.06 -16.76
N GLU A 317 18.40 -3.91 -17.01
CA GLU A 317 19.39 -3.66 -15.95
C GLU A 317 19.11 -2.37 -15.18
N GLU A 318 18.53 -1.37 -15.83
CA GLU A 318 18.16 -0.09 -15.23
C GLU A 318 17.15 -0.29 -14.08
N LEU A 319 16.16 -1.16 -14.29
CA LEU A 319 15.17 -1.48 -13.25
C LEU A 319 15.79 -2.33 -12.13
N ARG A 320 16.69 -3.24 -12.49
CA ARG A 320 17.37 -4.13 -11.53
C ARG A 320 18.43 -3.40 -10.69
N SER A 321 19.06 -2.37 -11.25
CA SER A 321 20.07 -1.53 -10.58
C SER A 321 19.48 -0.58 -9.53
N TRP A 322 18.16 -0.45 -9.50
CA TRP A 322 17.46 0.41 -8.57
C TRP A 322 17.65 -0.04 -7.11
N GLU A 323 17.93 0.90 -6.22
CA GLU A 323 18.27 0.64 -4.80
C GLU A 323 17.26 -0.29 -4.11
N LYS A 324 15.96 -0.02 -4.23
CA LYS A 324 14.93 -0.87 -3.61
C LYS A 324 14.80 -2.26 -4.25
N PHE A 325 15.19 -2.41 -5.51
CA PHE A 325 15.29 -3.73 -6.14
C PHE A 325 16.41 -4.53 -5.47
N GLN A 326 17.56 -3.90 -5.28
CA GLN A 326 18.69 -4.50 -4.58
C GLN A 326 18.35 -4.79 -3.11
N ASP A 327 17.70 -3.89 -2.39
CA ASP A 327 17.26 -4.15 -1.01
C ASP A 327 16.32 -5.37 -0.94
N PHE A 328 15.33 -5.41 -1.83
CA PHE A 328 14.35 -6.49 -1.82
C PHE A 328 15.01 -7.87 -2.01
N PHE A 329 16.02 -7.97 -2.87
CA PHE A 329 16.66 -9.25 -3.21
C PHE A 329 18.01 -9.51 -2.54
N CYS A 330 18.71 -8.51 -2.02
CA CYS A 330 20.08 -8.62 -1.49
C CYS A 330 20.17 -8.26 0.00
N PHE A 331 19.32 -7.36 0.50
CA PHE A 331 19.40 -6.87 1.88
C PHE A 331 18.06 -6.89 2.60
N GLY A 332 17.85 -7.91 3.44
CA GLY A 332 16.78 -7.87 4.42
C GLY A 332 16.34 -9.26 4.84
N GLY A 333 15.99 -9.41 6.10
CA GLY A 333 15.41 -10.63 6.67
C GLY A 333 16.17 -11.13 7.88
N SER A 334 16.30 -10.27 8.90
CA SER A 334 16.36 -10.73 10.29
C SER A 334 14.95 -11.19 10.70
#